data_AF-A0A239GUC3-F1
#
_entry.id   AF-A0A239GUC3-F1
#
_cell.length_a   1.000
_cell.length_b   1.000
_cell.length_c   1.000
_cell.angle_alpha   90.00
_cell.angle_beta   90.00
_cell.angle_gamma   90.00
#
_symmetry.space_group_name_H-M   'P 1'
#
loop_
_entity.id
_entity.type
_entity.pdbx_description
1 polymer ?
#
loop_
_entity_poly.entity_id
_entity_poly.type
_entity_poly.pdbx_seq_one_letter_code
_entity_poly.pdbx_strand_id
1 'polypeptide(L)' 'MAIDDLYIAVPYRGRGNGKRMMEYLTKFAEHKGYKRIQLHAELSNERGHNLYRKIGFNEEEMMFFMKQVELER' A
#
# COMPACT_ATOMS: atom_id res chain seq x y z
N MET A 1 -10.24 -3.99 -4.66
CA MET A 1 -10.06 -3.81 -3.21
C MET A 1 -9.04 -2.70 -2.99
N ALA A 2 -9.37 -1.70 -2.19
CA ALA A 2 -8.42 -0.67 -1.77
C ALA A 2 -7.90 -1.03 -0.37
N ILE A 3 -6.62 -0.81 -0.13
CA ILE A 3 -6.00 -0.92 1.19
C ILE A 3 -5.62 0.50 1.59
N ASP A 4 -6.25 1.01 2.66
CA ASP A 4 -5.99 2.36 3.14
C ASP A 4 -4.72 2.39 4.00
N ASP A 5 -4.69 1.56 5.05
CA ASP A 5 -3.55 1.50 5.98
C ASP A 5 -3.01 0.08 6.15
N LEU A 6 -1.69 -0.05 6.07
CA LEU A 6 -0.95 -1.25 6.46
C LEU A 6 0.17 -0.86 7.42
N TYR A 7 0.05 -1.30 8.67
CA TYR A 7 1.02 -1.02 9.71
C TYR A 7 1.59 -2.29 10.33
N ILE A 8 2.91 -2.33 10.46
CA ILE A 8 3.62 -3.33 11.24
C ILE A 8 4.37 -2.60 12.35
N ALA A 9 4.09 -2.95 13.60
CA ALA A 9 4.79 -2.38 14.75
C ALA A 9 6.30 -2.63 14.66
N VAL A 10 7.10 -1.65 15.07
CA VAL A 10 8.57 -1.62 14.88
C VAL A 10 9.26 -2.93 15.31
N PRO A 11 8.96 -3.54 16.48
CA PRO A 11 9.62 -4.77 16.90
C PRO A 11 9.43 -5.98 15.97
N TYR A 12 8.41 -5.94 15.11
CA TYR A 12 7.99 -7.03 14.24
C TYR A 12 8.31 -6.79 12.75
N ARG A 13 8.99 -5.68 12.42
CA ARG A 13 9.44 -5.38 11.05
C ARG A 13 10.62 -6.27 10.65
N GLY A 14 10.86 -6.42 9.35
CA GLY A 14 11.96 -7.23 8.82
C GLY A 14 11.78 -8.75 8.93
N ARG A 15 10.67 -9.24 9.48
CA ARG A 15 10.38 -10.67 9.68
C ARG A 15 9.46 -11.29 8.62
N GLY A 16 9.21 -10.57 7.52
CA GLY A 16 8.32 -11.03 6.44
C GLY A 16 6.81 -10.89 6.72
N ASN A 17 6.41 -10.30 7.85
CA ASN A 17 4.98 -10.16 8.22
C ASN A 17 4.16 -9.36 7.18
N GLY A 18 4.73 -8.27 6.63
CA GLY A 18 4.08 -7.50 5.56
C GLY A 18 3.83 -8.33 4.31
N LYS A 19 4.80 -9.16 3.90
CA LYS A 19 4.66 -10.08 2.75
C LYS A 19 3.54 -11.09 2.98
N ARG A 20 3.54 -11.74 4.14
CA ARG A 20 2.51 -12.74 4.50
C ARG A 20 1.11 -12.13 4.52
N MET A 21 0.96 -10.91 5.04
CA MET A 21 -0.32 -10.19 5.04
C MET A 21 -0.77 -9.90 3.60
N MET A 22 0.11 -9.37 2.76
CA MET A 22 -0.25 -9.05 1.38
C MET A 22 -0.59 -10.30 0.55
N GLU A 23 0.17 -11.39 0.70
CA GLU A 23 -0.14 -12.67 0.04
C GLU A 23 -1.51 -13.21 0.45
N TYR A 24 -1.88 -13.08 1.73
CA TYR A 24 -3.20 -13.43 2.21
C TYR A 24 -4.29 -12.55 1.58
N LEU A 25 -4.08 -11.24 1.52
CA LEU A 25 -5.01 -10.30 0.90
C LEU A 25 -5.19 -10.57 -0.60
N THR A 26 -4.13 -10.96 -1.32
CA THR A 26 -4.22 -11.39 -2.72
C THR A 26 -5.13 -12.60 -2.88
N LYS A 27 -4.91 -13.65 -2.09
CA LYS A 27 -5.77 -14.85 -2.13
C LYS A 27 -7.21 -14.54 -1.76
N PHE A 28 -7.42 -13.67 -0.78
CA PHE A 28 -8.75 -13.20 -0.40
C PHE A 28 -9.45 -12.49 -1.56
N ALA A 29 -8.74 -11.57 -2.24
CA ALA A 29 -9.27 -10.84 -3.38
C ALA A 29 -9.63 -11.77 -4.55
N GLU A 30 -8.76 -12.74 -4.86
CA GLU A 30 -9.01 -13.77 -5.88
C GLU A 30 -10.26 -14.59 -5.55
N HIS A 31 -10.37 -15.08 -4.31
CA HIS A 31 -11.51 -15.87 -3.85
C HIS A 31 -12.83 -15.08 -3.90
N LYS A 32 -12.78 -13.77 -3.63
CA LYS A 32 -13.94 -12.88 -3.74
C LYS A 32 -14.25 -12.41 -5.16
N GLY A 33 -13.44 -12.80 -6.15
CA GLY A 33 -13.62 -12.40 -7.55
C GLY A 33 -13.26 -10.94 -7.83
N TYR A 34 -12.47 -10.31 -6.96
CA TYR A 34 -11.99 -8.94 -7.20
C TYR A 34 -10.98 -8.93 -8.33
N LYS A 35 -11.04 -7.88 -9.15
CA LYS A 35 -10.18 -7.74 -10.33
C LYS A 35 -8.88 -6.98 -10.08
N ARG A 36 -8.77 -6.28 -8.95
CA ARG A 36 -7.56 -5.51 -8.59
C ARG A 36 -7.42 -5.30 -7.08
N ILE A 37 -6.18 -5.14 -6.65
CA ILE A 37 -5.80 -4.56 -5.36
C ILE A 37 -5.07 -3.24 -5.65
N GLN A 38 -5.39 -2.19 -4.91
CA GLN A 38 -4.72 -0.89 -5.02
C GLN A 38 -4.40 -0.35 -3.64
N LEU A 39 -3.33 0.42 -3.54
CA LEU A 39 -2.91 1.13 -2.34
C LEU A 39 -2.08 2.34 -2.77
N HIS A 40 -2.01 3.34 -1.90
CA HIS A 40 -1.05 4.45 -2.06
C HIS A 40 0.04 4.31 -1.01
N ALA A 41 1.24 4.76 -1.37
CA ALA A 41 2.36 4.84 -0.46
C ALA A 41 3.08 6.16 -0.67
N GLU A 42 3.51 6.77 0.43
CA GLU A 42 4.35 7.95 0.40
C GLU A 42 5.63 7.70 -0.39
N LEU A 43 6.09 8.69 -1.17
CA LEU A 43 7.30 8.56 -2.00
C LEU A 43 8.53 8.14 -1.19
N SER A 44 8.60 8.54 0.08
CA SER A 44 9.68 8.21 1.00
C SER A 44 9.63 6.78 1.55
N ASN A 45 8.57 6.01 1.29
CA ASN A 45 8.36 4.67 1.82
C ASN A 45 9.04 3.58 0.97
N GLU A 46 10.36 3.69 0.79
CA GLU A 46 11.16 2.77 -0.03
C GLU A 46 11.01 1.30 0.40
N ARG A 47 10.88 1.04 1.71
CA ARG A 47 10.66 -0.31 2.24
C ARG A 47 9.32 -0.89 1.79
N GLY A 48 8.26 -0.07 1.79
CA GLY A 48 6.97 -0.42 1.25
C GLY A 48 7.05 -0.70 -0.25
N HIS A 49 7.67 0.20 -1.02
CA HIS A 49 7.81 0.03 -2.47
C HIS A 49 8.53 -1.27 -2.83
N ASN A 50 9.64 -1.57 -2.15
CA ASN A 50 10.37 -2.82 -2.34
C ASN A 50 9.55 -4.06 -1.99
N LEU A 51 8.69 -3.98 -0.96
CA LEU A 51 7.75 -5.05 -0.65
C LEU A 51 6.75 -5.24 -1.79
N TYR A 52 6.06 -4.16 -2.21
CA TYR A 52 5.01 -4.21 -3.22
C TYR A 52 5.52 -4.73 -4.57
N ARG A 53 6.68 -4.25 -5.04
CA ARG A 53 7.32 -4.76 -6.26
C ARG A 53 7.65 -6.25 -6.17
N LYS A 54 8.18 -6.71 -5.03
CA LYS A 54 8.50 -8.14 -4.80
C LYS A 54 7.29 -9.07 -4.85
N ILE A 55 6.09 -8.55 -4.60
CA ILE A 55 4.84 -9.33 -4.61
C ILE A 55 4.00 -9.09 -5.87
N GLY A 56 4.57 -8.43 -6.89
CA GLY A 56 3.95 -8.29 -8.21
C GLY A 56 3.04 -7.08 -8.39
N PHE A 57 3.09 -6.09 -7.50
CA PHE A 57 2.43 -4.81 -7.76
C PHE A 57 3.25 -4.01 -8.76
N ASN A 58 2.55 -3.36 -9.69
CA ASN A 58 3.13 -2.36 -10.59
C ASN A 58 2.78 -0.96 -10.10
N GLU A 59 3.63 -0.01 -10.43
CA GLU A 59 3.36 1.42 -10.21
C GLU A 59 2.41 1.90 -11.31
N GLU A 60 1.42 2.71 -10.91
CA GLU A 60 0.47 3.35 -11.81
C GLU A 60 0.52 4.87 -11.54
N GLU A 61 0.41 5.67 -12.60
CA GLU A 61 0.39 7.12 -12.46
C GLU A 61 -0.95 7.59 -11.89
N MET A 62 -0.90 8.52 -10.93
CA MET A 62 -2.09 9.14 -10.36
C MET A 62 -1.87 10.64 -10.20
N MET A 63 -2.84 11.45 -10.64
CA MET A 63 -2.83 12.89 -10.40
C MET A 63 -3.40 13.20 -9.02
N PHE A 64 -2.60 13.83 -8.17
CA PHE A 64 -3.05 14.38 -6.89
C PHE A 64 -3.24 15.89 -7.02
N PHE A 65 -4.44 16.38 -6.67
CA PHE A 65 -4.75 17.81 -6.68
C PHE A 65 -4.78 18.32 -5.24
N MET A 66 -4.07 19.41 -5.00
CA MET A 66 -4.00 20.05 -3.69
C MET A 66 -4.02 21.57 -3.86
N LYS A 67 -4.76 22.24 -2.98
CA LYS A 67 -4.76 23.69 -2.85
C LYS A 67 -4.45 24.02 -1.41
N GLN A 68 -3.37 24.76 -1.17
CA GLN A 68 -3.14 25.37 0.14
C GLN A 68 -4.16 26.49 0.33
N VAL A 69 -4.82 26.52 1.47
CA VAL A 69 -5.71 27.62 1.87
C VAL A 69 -4.98 28.46 2.92
N GLU A 70 -5.05 29.78 2.76
CA GLU A 70 -4.62 30.71 3.81
C GLU A 70 -5.74 30.79 4.84
N LEU A 71 -5.37 30.67 6.12
CA LEU A 71 -6.29 30.94 7.22
C LEU A 71 -6.14 32.42 7.55
N GLU A 72 -7.23 33.19 7.48
CA GLU A 72 -7.27 34.52 8.08
C GLU A 72 -6.92 34.37 9.56
N ARG A 73 -5.92 35.15 10.02
CA ARG A 73 -5.42 35.10 11.40
C ARG A 73 -6.43 35.65 12.40
#